data_AF-A0A800K391-F1
#
_entry.id   AF-A0A800K391-F1
#
_cell.length_a   1.000
_cell.length_b   1.000
_cell.length_c   1.000
_cell.angle_alpha   90.00
_cell.angle_beta   90.00
_cell.angle_gamma   90.00
#
_symmetry.space_group_name_H-M   'P 1'
#
loop_
_entity.id
_entity.type
_entity.pdbx_description
1 polymer ?
#
loop_
_entity_poly.entity_id
_entity_poly.type
_entity_poly.pdbx_seq_one_letter_code
_entity_poly.pdbx_strand_id
1 'polypeptide(L)'
;MIIFVENLKNMQFNTYIISLICIVAFSCNTSGNTSDEIRIEGNVKNCAPGFFLILSDDYRSQLKRQTDTAYVNEDGSYELRLKPGRSFKYKIVAGRAQFPLYLKPGKTEISFDYNDIQKSISFSNDFSEENRAFNEFRSVSPEKTAHIFFKRPVTVVKKDIHKIYDTELSFWKDKENNDLDPAFLNLMKQEALLTKTSDLVSYKAIYRWAKNQLKEPLSENEPSLPDNYYDFLNTVSIGLNDTFLYFNSKVYRDYVSSIIYTVSTGETNKYFLPEYSSKSNSSIINFFNVTIELINNKTMINYILASFLMPEIRFRRNFNDDMAQLVKRFEKYANNDSKELIAFFNKQKKQMDVVKPGSKAPDFNFNDINGKSYSMNDLKGKYIYIDVWATWCAPCKREIPYLQKI
;
A
#
# COMPACT_ATOMS: atom_id res chain seq x y z
N MET A 1 24.98 48.73 -0.18
CA MET A 1 25.69 47.91 0.82
C MET A 1 25.21 48.39 2.17
N ILE A 2 24.55 47.50 2.92
CA ILE A 2 23.77 47.74 4.15
C ILE A 2 22.37 48.36 3.86
N ILE A 3 21.34 47.81 4.51
CA ILE A 3 19.87 47.98 4.32
C ILE A 3 19.25 47.02 3.28
N PHE A 4 19.21 45.72 3.59
CA PHE A 4 18.20 44.78 3.01
C PHE A 4 18.02 43.49 3.85
N VAL A 5 18.25 43.52 5.16
CA VAL A 5 18.26 42.31 6.03
C VAL A 5 17.20 42.32 7.15
N GLU A 6 16.35 43.35 7.28
CA GLU A 6 15.41 43.43 8.43
C GLU A 6 13.92 43.19 8.16
N ASN A 7 13.50 42.85 6.94
CA ASN A 7 12.06 42.75 6.62
C ASN A 7 11.50 41.34 6.30
N LEU A 8 12.14 40.26 6.78
CA LEU A 8 11.64 38.87 6.59
C LEU A 8 11.32 38.12 7.90
N LYS A 9 11.14 38.82 9.03
CA LYS A 9 10.79 38.20 10.32
C LYS A 9 9.37 38.43 10.84
N ASN A 10 8.51 39.15 10.11
CA ASN A 10 7.14 39.49 10.57
C ASN A 10 6.04 39.16 9.55
N MET A 11 5.92 37.91 9.13
CA MET A 11 4.64 37.42 8.60
C MET A 11 3.99 36.52 9.65
N GLN A 12 3.09 37.15 10.40
CA GLN A 12 2.29 36.58 11.46
C GLN A 12 1.47 35.37 10.96
N PHE A 13 1.57 34.29 11.72
CA PHE A 13 0.61 33.19 11.72
C PHE A 13 -0.79 33.74 11.95
N ASN A 14 -1.66 33.66 10.95
CA ASN A 14 -3.07 33.94 11.14
C ASN A 14 -3.68 32.83 12.00
N THR A 15 -3.98 33.22 13.22
CA THR A 15 -4.62 32.43 14.26
C THR A 15 -6.13 32.52 14.05
N TYR A 16 -6.76 31.43 13.63
CA TYR A 16 -8.20 31.21 13.78
C TYR A 16 -8.46 29.80 14.29
N ILE A 17 -8.43 29.70 15.63
CA ILE A 17 -9.50 29.20 16.50
C ILE A 17 -10.27 27.93 16.05
N ILE A 18 -9.95 26.85 16.79
CA ILE A 18 -10.81 25.79 17.34
C ILE A 18 -11.56 24.89 16.33
N SER A 19 -11.00 23.70 16.11
CA SER A 19 -11.81 22.48 16.19
C SER A 19 -11.22 21.57 17.25
N LEU A 20 -12.04 21.34 18.27
CA LEU A 20 -11.78 20.53 19.45
C LEU A 20 -11.40 19.12 19.00
N ILE A 21 -10.12 18.75 19.09
CA ILE A 21 -9.73 17.35 19.09
C ILE A 21 -10.22 16.81 20.43
N CYS A 22 -11.41 16.21 20.44
CA CYS A 22 -11.79 15.29 21.51
C CYS A 22 -10.83 14.10 21.43
N ILE A 23 -9.69 14.23 22.11
CA ILE A 23 -8.93 13.09 22.61
C ILE A 23 -9.87 12.44 23.62
N VAL A 24 -10.70 11.49 23.16
CA VAL A 24 -11.28 10.52 24.08
C VAL A 24 -10.11 9.63 24.50
N ALA A 25 -9.39 10.09 25.52
CA ALA A 25 -8.61 9.21 26.35
C ALA A 25 -9.59 8.16 26.87
N PHE A 26 -9.38 6.90 26.51
CA PHE A 26 -10.07 5.77 27.12
C PHE A 26 -9.86 5.86 28.64
N SER A 27 -10.87 6.40 29.32
CA SER A 27 -10.98 6.35 30.76
C SER A 27 -11.16 4.88 31.12
N CYS A 28 -10.23 4.34 31.90
CA CYS A 28 -10.35 3.03 32.53
C CYS A 28 -11.65 3.00 33.34
N ASN A 29 -12.58 2.13 32.94
CA ASN A 29 -13.60 1.63 33.85
C ASN A 29 -13.51 0.10 33.82
N THR A 30 -12.97 -0.45 34.90
CA THR A 30 -12.80 -1.87 35.14
C THR A 30 -14.14 -2.50 35.53
N SER A 31 -14.72 -3.31 34.65
CA SER A 31 -15.50 -4.49 35.04
C SER A 31 -15.70 -5.45 33.87
N GLY A 32 -14.94 -6.55 33.89
CA GLY A 32 -15.31 -7.84 33.28
C GLY A 32 -14.83 -8.13 31.85
N ASN A 33 -13.65 -8.77 31.74
CA ASN A 33 -13.16 -9.61 30.63
C ASN A 33 -13.96 -9.61 29.30
N THR A 34 -13.55 -8.78 28.37
CA THR A 34 -13.36 -9.17 26.96
C THR A 34 -12.00 -8.67 26.50
N SER A 35 -11.20 -9.61 26.01
CA SER A 35 -9.82 -9.44 25.57
C SER A 35 -9.68 -8.39 24.46
N ASP A 36 -8.52 -7.73 24.38
CA ASP A 36 -8.02 -7.00 23.19
C ASP A 36 -7.91 -7.89 21.91
N GLU A 37 -8.45 -9.10 21.94
CA GLU A 37 -8.46 -10.10 20.88
C GLU A 37 -9.53 -9.80 19.84
N ILE A 38 -9.18 -9.99 18.57
CA ILE A 38 -10.13 -9.97 17.47
C ILE A 38 -10.48 -11.42 17.16
N ARG A 39 -11.75 -11.77 17.30
CA ARG A 39 -12.28 -13.10 16.98
C ARG A 39 -13.13 -13.04 15.72
N ILE A 40 -12.80 -13.89 14.77
CA ILE A 40 -13.56 -14.08 13.53
C ILE A 40 -14.03 -15.53 13.48
N GLU A 41 -15.29 -15.75 13.20
CA GLU A 41 -15.82 -17.10 12.99
C GLU A 41 -16.91 -17.10 11.92
N GLY A 42 -17.38 -18.28 11.54
CA GLY A 42 -18.55 -18.41 10.67
C GLY A 42 -18.55 -19.72 9.91
N ASN A 43 -19.33 -19.76 8.83
CA ASN A 43 -19.50 -20.95 8.00
C ASN A 43 -19.30 -20.65 6.52
N VAL A 44 -18.55 -21.52 5.83
CA VAL A 44 -18.36 -21.50 4.39
C VAL A 44 -19.05 -22.70 3.76
N LYS A 45 -20.12 -22.44 3.01
CA LYS A 45 -20.84 -23.48 2.27
C LYS A 45 -20.15 -23.80 0.94
N ASN A 46 -20.32 -25.03 0.46
CA ASN A 46 -19.85 -25.49 -0.85
C ASN A 46 -18.34 -25.30 -1.10
N CYS A 47 -17.52 -25.33 -0.04
CA CYS A 47 -16.07 -25.32 -0.19
C CYS A 47 -15.52 -26.76 -0.35
N ALA A 48 -14.37 -26.88 -1.01
CA ALA A 48 -13.70 -28.17 -1.15
C ALA A 48 -13.10 -28.63 0.19
N PRO A 49 -12.93 -29.95 0.43
CA PRO A 49 -12.20 -30.45 1.60
C PRO A 49 -10.81 -29.82 1.71
N GLY A 50 -10.42 -29.40 2.93
CA GLY A 50 -9.15 -28.72 3.18
C GLY A 50 -9.11 -27.26 2.72
N PHE A 51 -10.26 -26.65 2.41
CA PHE A 51 -10.34 -25.23 2.11
C PHE A 51 -9.88 -24.38 3.30
N PHE A 52 -9.28 -23.23 2.99
CA PHE A 52 -8.78 -22.30 3.99
C PHE A 52 -8.99 -20.87 3.54
N LEU A 53 -9.13 -19.99 4.51
CA LEU A 53 -9.25 -18.55 4.33
C LEU A 53 -7.92 -17.91 4.69
N ILE A 54 -7.47 -16.95 3.89
CA ILE A 54 -6.31 -16.12 4.24
C ILE A 54 -6.83 -14.77 4.68
N LEU A 55 -6.58 -14.38 5.92
CA LEU A 55 -6.73 -13.01 6.34
C LEU A 55 -5.41 -12.28 6.14
N SER A 56 -5.44 -11.12 5.50
CA SER A 56 -4.28 -10.26 5.29
C SER A 56 -4.59 -8.87 5.82
N ASP A 57 -3.67 -8.28 6.56
CA ASP A 57 -3.79 -6.88 6.95
C ASP A 57 -3.56 -5.96 5.73
N ASP A 58 -4.20 -4.79 5.73
CA ASP A 58 -3.92 -3.75 4.73
C ASP A 58 -2.54 -3.11 4.98
N TYR A 59 -2.01 -3.25 6.20
CA TYR A 59 -0.77 -2.65 6.69
C TYR A 59 0.49 -3.12 5.92
N ARG A 60 0.69 -4.43 5.70
CA ARG A 60 2.01 -4.96 5.33
C ARG A 60 2.15 -5.53 3.93
N SER A 61 1.28 -5.17 3.00
CA SER A 61 1.45 -5.53 1.58
C SER A 61 2.83 -5.12 1.02
N GLN A 62 3.46 -4.08 1.58
CA GLN A 62 4.74 -3.52 1.15
C GLN A 62 5.97 -4.23 1.76
N LEU A 63 5.98 -4.49 3.07
CA LEU A 63 7.19 -4.92 3.80
C LEU A 63 7.15 -6.38 4.23
N LYS A 64 6.25 -6.76 5.15
CA LYS A 64 6.16 -8.11 5.73
C LYS A 64 4.69 -8.56 5.73
N ARG A 65 4.17 -9.08 4.61
CA ARG A 65 2.78 -9.58 4.52
C ARG A 65 2.46 -10.42 5.76
N GLN A 66 1.67 -9.88 6.67
CA GLN A 66 1.14 -10.65 7.77
C GLN A 66 -0.15 -11.27 7.27
N THR A 67 -0.11 -12.59 7.17
CA THR A 67 -1.25 -13.39 6.78
C THR A 67 -1.51 -14.39 7.87
N ASP A 68 -2.77 -14.54 8.22
CA ASP A 68 -3.24 -15.60 9.08
C ASP A 68 -4.12 -16.51 8.25
N THR A 69 -4.14 -17.78 8.63
CA THR A 69 -4.87 -18.82 7.90
C THR A 69 -5.92 -19.39 8.83
N ALA A 70 -7.18 -19.33 8.42
CA ALA A 70 -8.27 -20.03 9.07
C ALA A 70 -8.55 -21.29 8.24
N TYR A 71 -8.35 -22.46 8.84
CA TYR A 71 -8.73 -23.73 8.21
C TYR A 71 -10.23 -23.93 8.39
N VAL A 72 -10.90 -24.34 7.31
CA VAL A 72 -12.32 -24.62 7.32
C VAL A 72 -12.53 -26.10 7.61
N ASN A 73 -13.34 -26.40 8.63
CA ASN A 73 -13.70 -27.75 9.04
C ASN A 73 -14.57 -28.43 7.98
N GLU A 74 -14.75 -29.75 8.09
CA GLU A 74 -15.58 -30.52 7.14
C GLU A 74 -17.05 -30.07 7.11
N ASP A 75 -17.57 -29.52 8.20
CA ASP A 75 -18.91 -28.94 8.31
C ASP A 75 -19.00 -27.49 7.78
N GLY A 76 -17.90 -26.96 7.26
CA GLY A 76 -17.78 -25.59 6.77
C GLY A 76 -17.49 -24.55 7.85
N SER A 77 -17.46 -24.92 9.14
CA SER A 77 -17.18 -23.98 10.22
C SER A 77 -15.70 -23.57 10.26
N TYR A 78 -15.42 -22.36 10.74
CA TYR A 78 -14.05 -21.91 11.00
C TYR A 78 -14.00 -20.90 12.14
N GLU A 79 -12.83 -20.79 12.76
CA GLU A 79 -12.53 -19.78 13.77
C GLU A 79 -11.10 -19.25 13.54
N LEU A 80 -10.92 -17.96 13.74
CA LEU A 80 -9.63 -17.29 13.72
C LEU A 80 -9.54 -16.29 14.86
N ARG A 81 -8.40 -16.30 15.55
CA ARG A 81 -8.10 -15.36 16.64
C ARG A 81 -6.85 -14.56 16.29
N LEU A 82 -6.97 -13.23 16.32
CA LEU A 82 -5.86 -12.35 16.00
C LEU A 82 -5.36 -11.67 17.27
N LYS A 83 -4.03 -11.55 17.36
CA LYS A 83 -3.39 -10.79 18.44
C LYS A 83 -3.66 -9.28 18.30
N PRO A 84 -3.69 -8.54 19.43
CA PRO A 84 -3.81 -7.08 19.46
C PRO A 84 -2.69 -6.38 18.67
N GLY A 85 -2.90 -5.11 18.30
CA GLY A 85 -1.88 -4.25 17.68
C GLY A 85 -1.79 -4.31 16.15
N ARG A 86 -2.88 -4.69 15.49
CA ARG A 86 -2.98 -4.78 14.02
C ARG A 86 -3.89 -3.69 13.46
N SER A 87 -3.78 -3.41 12.15
CA SER A 87 -4.62 -2.41 11.49
C SER A 87 -6.10 -2.73 11.61
N PHE A 88 -6.98 -1.73 11.51
CA PHE A 88 -8.43 -1.99 11.53
C PHE A 88 -8.99 -2.49 10.19
N LYS A 89 -8.25 -2.32 9.10
CA LYS A 89 -8.64 -2.80 7.77
C LYS A 89 -7.87 -4.05 7.38
N TYR A 90 -8.61 -5.04 6.93
CA TYR A 90 -8.13 -6.32 6.47
C TYR A 90 -8.73 -6.66 5.12
N LYS A 91 -8.16 -7.68 4.50
CA LYS A 91 -8.68 -8.34 3.34
C LYS A 91 -8.64 -9.83 3.60
N ILE A 92 -9.79 -10.47 3.44
CA ILE A 92 -9.91 -11.92 3.47
C ILE A 92 -9.92 -12.44 2.04
N VAL A 93 -9.19 -13.54 1.83
CA VAL A 93 -9.01 -14.21 0.54
C VAL A 93 -9.59 -15.61 0.67
N ALA A 94 -10.58 -15.90 -0.14
CA ALA A 94 -11.29 -17.16 -0.23
C ALA A 94 -11.11 -17.69 -1.67
N GLY A 95 -10.10 -18.54 -1.89
CA GLY A 95 -9.70 -18.96 -3.23
C GLY A 95 -9.29 -17.76 -4.09
N ARG A 96 -10.10 -17.43 -5.11
CA ARG A 96 -9.88 -16.26 -5.99
C ARG A 96 -10.62 -15.01 -5.53
N ALA A 97 -11.62 -15.15 -4.67
CA ALA A 97 -12.38 -14.01 -4.17
C ALA A 97 -11.57 -13.30 -3.09
N GLN A 98 -11.65 -11.98 -3.11
CA GLN A 98 -11.08 -11.12 -2.09
C GLN A 98 -12.15 -10.14 -1.65
N PHE A 99 -12.26 -9.90 -0.35
CA PHE A 99 -13.20 -8.92 0.17
C PHE A 99 -12.60 -8.15 1.36
N PRO A 100 -12.89 -6.85 1.46
CA PRO A 100 -12.42 -6.00 2.52
C PRO A 100 -13.19 -6.30 3.82
N LEU A 101 -12.53 -6.03 4.92
CA LEU A 101 -13.05 -6.26 6.25
C LEU A 101 -12.53 -5.17 7.19
N TYR A 102 -13.39 -4.68 8.07
CA TYR A 102 -13.11 -3.76 9.14
C TYR A 102 -13.28 -4.48 10.47
N LEU A 103 -12.21 -4.57 11.26
CA LEU A 103 -12.18 -5.29 12.52
C LEU A 103 -11.53 -4.45 13.62
N LYS A 104 -12.10 -4.53 14.81
CA LYS A 104 -11.52 -4.10 16.09
C LYS A 104 -11.67 -5.24 17.10
N PRO A 105 -11.06 -5.13 18.31
CA PRO A 105 -11.32 -6.10 19.37
C PRO A 105 -12.81 -6.34 19.57
N GLY A 106 -13.19 -7.61 19.61
CA GLY A 106 -14.58 -8.04 19.48
C GLY A 106 -14.72 -9.32 18.66
N LYS A 107 -15.97 -9.73 18.47
CA LYS A 107 -16.37 -10.93 17.74
C LYS A 107 -17.16 -10.55 16.50
N THR A 108 -16.60 -10.83 15.33
CA THR A 108 -17.29 -10.68 14.04
C THR A 108 -17.56 -12.06 13.46
N GLU A 109 -18.79 -12.32 13.02
CA GLU A 109 -19.12 -13.55 12.32
C GLU A 109 -19.34 -13.28 10.83
N ILE A 110 -18.76 -14.13 9.99
CA ILE A 110 -18.75 -13.99 8.53
C ILE A 110 -19.08 -15.33 7.89
N SER A 111 -20.21 -15.41 7.22
CA SER A 111 -20.66 -16.63 6.54
C SER A 111 -20.97 -16.36 5.08
N PHE A 112 -20.63 -17.31 4.20
CA PHE A 112 -20.86 -17.19 2.76
C PHE A 112 -20.90 -18.56 2.05
N ASP A 113 -21.46 -18.56 0.85
CA ASP A 113 -21.40 -19.68 -0.10
C ASP A 113 -20.21 -19.48 -1.05
N TYR A 114 -19.29 -20.44 -1.11
CA TYR A 114 -18.11 -20.35 -1.96
C TYR A 114 -18.44 -20.22 -3.46
N ASN A 115 -19.59 -20.74 -3.91
CA ASN A 115 -20.00 -20.67 -5.31
C ASN A 115 -20.58 -19.29 -5.69
N ASP A 116 -21.08 -18.50 -4.74
CA ASP A 116 -21.61 -17.16 -4.99
C ASP A 116 -21.25 -16.19 -3.84
N ILE A 117 -19.95 -16.03 -3.59
CA ILE A 117 -19.43 -15.27 -2.44
C ILE A 117 -19.97 -13.83 -2.43
N GLN A 118 -20.02 -13.18 -3.60
CA GLN A 118 -20.39 -11.77 -3.68
C GLN A 118 -21.83 -11.51 -3.23
N LYS A 119 -22.76 -12.43 -3.50
CA LYS A 119 -24.16 -12.26 -3.11
C LYS A 119 -24.51 -12.91 -1.77
N SER A 120 -23.79 -13.96 -1.39
CA SER A 120 -24.10 -14.75 -0.19
C SER A 120 -23.37 -14.28 1.07
N ILE A 121 -22.36 -13.43 0.94
CA ILE A 121 -21.61 -12.95 2.09
C ILE A 121 -22.50 -12.20 3.08
N SER A 122 -22.41 -12.61 4.34
CA SER A 122 -23.18 -12.06 5.44
C SER A 122 -22.27 -11.77 6.63
N PHE A 123 -22.64 -10.75 7.40
CA PHE A 123 -21.91 -10.31 8.59
C PHE A 123 -22.89 -10.22 9.76
N SER A 124 -22.50 -10.78 10.89
CA SER A 124 -23.23 -10.73 12.17
C SER A 124 -22.29 -10.41 13.33
N ASN A 125 -22.87 -10.07 14.47
CA ASN A 125 -22.17 -9.60 15.68
C ASN A 125 -21.46 -8.25 15.46
N ASP A 126 -20.28 -8.07 16.07
CA ASP A 126 -19.58 -6.79 16.12
C ASP A 126 -19.12 -6.34 14.73
N PHE A 127 -19.28 -5.04 14.48
CA PHE A 127 -18.92 -4.35 13.24
C PHE A 127 -19.64 -4.87 11.97
N SER A 128 -20.79 -5.53 12.14
CA SER A 128 -21.50 -6.14 11.00
C SER A 128 -22.07 -5.11 10.02
N GLU A 129 -22.54 -3.96 10.50
CA GLU A 129 -23.04 -2.86 9.65
C GLU A 129 -21.90 -2.19 8.86
N GLU A 130 -20.77 -1.92 9.50
CA GLU A 130 -19.58 -1.36 8.85
C GLU A 130 -19.06 -2.30 7.77
N ASN A 131 -19.01 -3.60 8.05
CA ASN A 131 -18.55 -4.60 7.08
C ASN A 131 -19.51 -4.77 5.91
N ARG A 132 -20.83 -4.68 6.15
CA ARG A 132 -21.83 -4.63 5.07
C ARG A 132 -21.63 -3.41 4.19
N ALA A 133 -21.54 -2.22 4.79
CA ALA A 133 -21.32 -0.97 4.06
C ALA A 133 -19.98 -0.98 3.29
N PHE A 134 -18.92 -1.52 3.88
CA PHE A 134 -17.60 -1.60 3.25
C PHE A 134 -17.57 -2.57 2.06
N ASN A 135 -18.36 -3.65 2.11
CA ASN A 135 -18.50 -4.56 0.99
C ASN A 135 -19.41 -4.01 -0.11
N GLU A 136 -20.49 -3.30 0.25
CA GLU A 136 -21.36 -2.59 -0.70
C GLU A 136 -20.58 -1.53 -1.49
N PHE A 137 -19.69 -0.79 -0.81
CA PHE A 137 -18.85 0.24 -1.42
C PHE A 137 -18.05 -0.25 -2.63
N ARG A 138 -17.66 -1.54 -2.66
CA ARG A 138 -16.90 -2.13 -3.77
C ARG A 138 -17.64 -2.12 -5.10
N SER A 139 -18.96 -2.17 -5.06
CA SER A 139 -19.81 -2.12 -6.25
C SER A 139 -20.01 -0.69 -6.74
N VAL A 140 -19.71 0.30 -5.89
CA VAL A 140 -19.91 1.74 -6.15
C VAL A 140 -18.61 2.45 -6.52
N SER A 141 -17.49 2.08 -5.88
CA SER A 141 -16.18 2.61 -6.23
C SER A 141 -15.86 2.13 -7.66
N PRO A 142 -15.83 3.04 -8.65
CA PRO A 142 -15.55 2.65 -10.02
C PRO A 142 -14.20 1.96 -10.06
N GLU A 143 -14.09 0.91 -10.88
CA GLU A 143 -12.84 0.18 -11.06
C GLU A 143 -11.74 1.22 -11.32
N LYS A 144 -10.83 1.41 -10.35
CA LYS A 144 -9.65 2.27 -10.46
C LYS A 144 -8.72 1.62 -11.47
N THR A 145 -9.12 1.59 -12.73
CA THR A 145 -8.29 1.02 -13.77
C THR A 145 -7.14 1.99 -13.90
N ALA A 146 -5.96 1.57 -13.46
CA ALA A 146 -4.71 2.26 -13.74
C ALA A 146 -4.60 2.66 -15.24
N HIS A 147 -5.30 1.91 -16.12
CA HIS A 147 -5.49 2.19 -17.54
C HIS A 147 -6.17 3.53 -17.88
N ILE A 148 -7.00 4.10 -17.01
CA ILE A 148 -7.63 5.42 -17.20
C ILE A 148 -6.58 6.54 -17.17
N PHE A 149 -5.49 6.36 -16.42
CA PHE A 149 -4.43 7.36 -16.27
C PHE A 149 -3.43 7.35 -17.42
N PHE A 150 -3.39 6.27 -18.21
CA PHE A 150 -2.40 6.11 -19.27
C PHE A 150 -2.86 6.82 -20.54
N LYS A 151 -2.11 7.85 -20.96
CA LYS A 151 -2.26 8.59 -22.23
C LYS A 151 -3.42 9.58 -22.36
N ARG A 152 -4.11 9.95 -21.27
CA ARG A 152 -5.20 10.95 -21.32
C ARG A 152 -4.71 12.36 -20.93
N PRO A 153 -5.27 13.43 -21.54
CA PRO A 153 -4.97 14.80 -21.15
C PRO A 153 -5.28 15.06 -19.67
N VAL A 154 -4.48 15.90 -19.01
CA VAL A 154 -4.61 16.17 -17.57
C VAL A 154 -5.99 16.71 -17.18
N THR A 155 -6.61 17.51 -18.05
CA THR A 155 -7.95 18.07 -17.83
C THR A 155 -9.01 16.98 -17.69
N VAL A 156 -8.89 15.94 -18.51
CA VAL A 156 -9.80 14.79 -18.53
C VAL A 156 -9.56 13.93 -17.30
N VAL A 157 -8.30 13.62 -16.98
CA VAL A 157 -7.94 12.81 -15.81
C VAL A 157 -8.36 13.51 -14.51
N LYS A 158 -8.13 14.83 -14.39
CA LYS A 158 -8.56 15.63 -13.24
C LYS A 158 -10.08 15.56 -13.05
N LYS A 159 -10.87 15.70 -14.12
CA LYS A 159 -12.33 15.59 -14.07
C LYS A 159 -12.78 14.20 -13.59
N ASP A 160 -12.15 13.14 -14.10
CA ASP A 160 -12.47 11.77 -13.70
C ASP A 160 -12.12 11.52 -12.22
N ILE A 161 -10.95 11.97 -11.75
CA ILE A 161 -10.56 11.90 -10.33
C ILE A 161 -11.58 12.61 -9.44
N HIS A 162 -12.04 13.82 -9.81
CA HIS A 162 -13.07 14.54 -9.07
C HIS A 162 -14.39 13.76 -9.05
N LYS A 163 -14.83 13.22 -10.19
CA LYS A 163 -16.05 12.41 -10.26
C LYS A 163 -15.98 11.17 -9.37
N ILE A 164 -14.84 10.48 -9.36
CA ILE A 164 -14.61 9.32 -8.49
C ILE A 164 -14.72 9.75 -7.03
N TYR A 165 -14.01 10.81 -6.63
CA TYR A 165 -14.08 11.35 -5.27
C TYR A 165 -15.50 11.74 -4.86
N ASP A 166 -16.24 12.46 -5.69
CA ASP A 166 -17.60 12.90 -5.39
C ASP A 166 -18.53 11.68 -5.23
N THR A 167 -18.36 10.65 -6.07
CA THR A 167 -19.11 9.39 -5.97
C THR A 167 -18.80 8.66 -4.66
N GLU A 168 -17.52 8.51 -4.31
CA GLU A 168 -17.10 7.86 -3.08
C GLU A 168 -17.56 8.65 -1.84
N LEU A 169 -17.43 9.97 -1.84
CA LEU A 169 -17.85 10.84 -0.74
C LEU A 169 -19.37 10.82 -0.55
N SER A 170 -20.15 10.89 -1.62
CA SER A 170 -21.60 10.81 -1.56
C SER A 170 -22.06 9.48 -0.98
N PHE A 171 -21.47 8.36 -1.42
CA PHE A 171 -21.77 7.04 -0.85
C PHE A 171 -21.61 7.05 0.68
N TRP A 172 -20.49 7.56 1.19
CA TRP A 172 -20.27 7.60 2.64
C TRP A 172 -21.16 8.62 3.36
N LYS A 173 -21.49 9.75 2.74
CA LYS A 173 -22.45 10.71 3.32
C LYS A 173 -23.85 10.10 3.47
N ASP A 174 -24.29 9.33 2.49
CA ASP A 174 -25.61 8.68 2.54
C ASP A 174 -25.72 7.65 3.67
N LYS A 175 -24.58 7.13 4.15
CA LYS A 175 -24.51 6.20 5.29
C LYS A 175 -24.41 6.89 6.65
N GLU A 176 -24.40 8.24 6.73
CA GLU A 176 -24.36 8.98 8.01
C GLU A 176 -25.57 8.71 8.90
N ASN A 177 -26.72 8.41 8.31
CA ASN A 177 -27.95 8.12 9.06
C ASN A 177 -28.08 6.62 9.43
N ASN A 178 -27.09 5.80 9.08
CA ASN A 178 -27.06 4.40 9.47
C ASN A 178 -26.38 4.26 10.84
N ASP A 179 -26.65 3.16 11.54
CA ASP A 179 -26.00 2.80 12.81
C ASP A 179 -24.56 2.32 12.57
N LEU A 180 -23.70 3.25 12.12
CA LEU A 180 -22.28 3.02 11.85
C LEU A 180 -21.42 3.80 12.85
N ASP A 181 -20.31 3.20 13.28
CA ASP A 181 -19.30 3.89 14.09
C ASP A 181 -18.84 5.20 13.38
N PRO A 182 -19.01 6.37 14.01
CA PRO A 182 -18.57 7.65 13.45
C PRO A 182 -17.07 7.67 13.11
N ALA A 183 -16.23 6.94 13.85
CA ALA A 183 -14.81 6.83 13.57
C ALA A 183 -14.53 6.05 12.28
N PHE A 184 -15.29 4.99 12.01
CA PHE A 184 -15.23 4.26 10.74
C PHE A 184 -15.64 5.19 9.59
N LEU A 185 -16.76 5.91 9.74
CA LEU A 185 -17.28 6.77 8.70
C LEU A 185 -16.34 7.92 8.36
N ASN A 186 -15.75 8.55 9.39
CA ASN A 186 -14.75 9.60 9.23
C ASN A 186 -13.49 9.08 8.53
N LEU A 187 -13.02 7.88 8.89
CA LEU A 187 -11.89 7.24 8.22
C LEU A 187 -12.18 7.05 6.72
N MET A 188 -13.34 6.50 6.36
CA MET A 188 -13.68 6.24 4.95
C MET A 188 -13.77 7.53 4.12
N LYS A 189 -14.36 8.61 4.67
CA LYS A 189 -14.40 9.92 4.00
C LYS A 189 -13.02 10.54 3.85
N GLN A 190 -12.17 10.43 4.88
CA GLN A 190 -10.79 10.90 4.81
C GLN A 190 -10.00 10.13 3.75
N GLU A 191 -10.15 8.82 3.65
CA GLU A 191 -9.48 8.00 2.63
C GLU A 191 -9.92 8.36 1.20
N ALA A 192 -11.19 8.73 0.97
CA ALA A 192 -11.62 9.25 -0.33
C ALA A 192 -10.85 10.53 -0.70
N LEU A 193 -10.71 11.48 0.25
CA LEU A 193 -9.94 12.71 0.05
C LEU A 193 -8.45 12.44 -0.19
N LEU A 194 -7.85 11.53 0.58
CA LEU A 194 -6.45 11.15 0.47
C LEU A 194 -6.16 10.47 -0.88
N THR A 195 -7.06 9.59 -1.34
CA THR A 195 -6.98 8.97 -2.67
C THR A 195 -6.97 10.05 -3.75
N LYS A 196 -7.96 10.95 -3.75
CA LYS A 196 -8.06 12.05 -4.73
C LYS A 196 -6.77 12.85 -4.78
N THR A 197 -6.25 13.23 -3.62
CA THR A 197 -5.03 14.03 -3.50
C THR A 197 -3.82 13.27 -4.03
N SER A 198 -3.65 12.00 -3.65
CA SER A 198 -2.57 11.13 -4.12
C SER A 198 -2.58 10.97 -5.64
N ASP A 199 -3.77 10.77 -6.23
CA ASP A 199 -3.93 10.59 -7.68
C ASP A 199 -3.60 11.87 -8.46
N LEU A 200 -4.03 13.03 -7.97
CA LEU A 200 -3.70 14.33 -8.58
C LEU A 200 -2.21 14.63 -8.48
N VAL A 201 -1.61 14.41 -7.31
CA VAL A 201 -0.17 14.65 -7.10
C VAL A 201 0.69 13.71 -7.96
N SER A 202 0.27 12.46 -8.12
CA SER A 202 1.04 11.45 -8.83
C SER A 202 0.86 11.50 -10.36
N TYR A 203 -0.07 12.32 -10.87
CA TYR A 203 -0.46 12.32 -12.28
C TYR A 203 0.74 12.34 -13.24
N LYS A 204 1.64 13.32 -13.08
CA LYS A 204 2.77 13.52 -13.99
C LYS A 204 3.79 12.38 -13.90
N ALA A 205 4.02 11.86 -12.69
CA ALA A 205 4.89 10.71 -12.45
C ALA A 205 4.34 9.44 -13.12
N ILE A 206 3.05 9.17 -12.95
CA ILE A 206 2.35 8.03 -13.56
C ILE A 206 2.35 8.15 -15.08
N TYR A 207 2.12 9.36 -15.62
CA TYR A 207 2.18 9.62 -17.05
C TYR A 207 3.55 9.29 -17.65
N ARG A 208 4.62 9.82 -17.05
CA ARG A 208 6.01 9.55 -17.47
C ARG A 208 6.35 8.06 -17.39
N TRP A 209 5.97 7.42 -16.28
CA TRP A 209 6.18 5.98 -16.10
C TRP A 209 5.48 5.19 -17.22
N ALA A 210 4.22 5.50 -17.53
CA ALA A 210 3.45 4.81 -18.55
C ALA A 210 4.05 4.96 -19.95
N LYS A 211 4.47 6.18 -20.33
CA LYS A 211 5.16 6.43 -21.59
C LYS A 211 6.45 5.63 -21.71
N ASN A 212 7.25 5.57 -20.64
CA ASN A 212 8.48 4.78 -20.61
C ASN A 212 8.21 3.28 -20.78
N GLN A 213 7.19 2.72 -20.09
CA GLN A 213 6.82 1.31 -20.27
C GLN A 213 6.43 0.98 -21.72
N LEU A 214 5.87 1.94 -22.43
CA LEU A 214 5.45 1.81 -23.82
C LEU A 214 6.54 2.15 -24.84
N LYS A 215 7.73 2.56 -24.37
CA LYS A 215 8.83 3.06 -25.22
C LYS A 215 8.41 4.22 -26.14
N GLU A 216 7.45 5.03 -25.69
CA GLU A 216 7.00 6.23 -26.40
C GLU A 216 7.84 7.44 -25.95
N PRO A 217 8.27 8.32 -26.87
CA PRO A 217 9.07 9.50 -26.52
C PRO A 217 8.27 10.48 -25.63
N LEU A 218 8.94 11.00 -24.59
CA LEU A 218 8.35 11.95 -23.64
C LEU A 218 8.18 13.37 -24.23
N SER A 219 9.13 13.80 -25.07
CA SER A 219 9.31 15.21 -25.47
C SER A 219 8.20 15.79 -26.33
N GLU A 220 7.47 14.98 -27.09
CA GLU A 220 6.42 15.48 -28.00
C GLU A 220 5.04 15.53 -27.35
N ASN A 221 4.85 14.91 -26.17
CA ASN A 221 3.52 14.66 -25.63
C ASN A 221 3.41 14.81 -24.10
N GLU A 222 4.41 15.35 -23.41
CA GLU A 222 4.28 15.58 -21.97
C GLU A 222 3.22 16.67 -21.68
N PRO A 223 2.18 16.39 -20.88
CA PRO A 223 1.17 17.39 -20.54
C PRO A 223 1.82 18.55 -19.78
N SER A 224 1.73 19.75 -20.34
CA SER A 224 2.03 20.96 -19.57
C SER A 224 0.97 21.12 -18.49
N LEU A 225 1.42 21.21 -17.24
CA LEU A 225 0.55 21.49 -16.10
C LEU A 225 0.49 23.01 -15.93
N PRO A 226 -0.70 23.60 -15.70
CA PRO A 226 -0.81 25.01 -15.30
C PRO A 226 0.04 25.30 -14.05
N ASP A 227 0.56 26.53 -13.93
CA ASP A 227 1.40 26.93 -12.77
C ASP A 227 0.70 26.72 -11.42
N ASN A 228 -0.62 26.90 -11.40
CA ASN A 228 -1.47 26.72 -10.23
C ASN A 228 -2.02 25.30 -10.06
N TYR A 229 -1.52 24.31 -10.83
CA TYR A 229 -2.05 22.96 -10.82
C TYR A 229 -2.10 22.35 -9.43
N TYR A 230 -1.06 22.56 -8.63
CA TYR A 230 -0.89 22.01 -7.29
C TYR A 230 -1.50 22.87 -6.17
N ASP A 231 -2.17 23.99 -6.46
CA ASP A 231 -2.73 24.88 -5.44
C ASP A 231 -3.80 24.23 -4.56
N PHE A 232 -4.40 23.12 -5.01
CA PHE A 232 -5.32 22.33 -4.19
C PHE A 232 -4.65 21.80 -2.91
N LEU A 233 -3.32 21.66 -2.87
CA LEU A 233 -2.60 21.22 -1.69
C LEU A 233 -2.75 22.18 -0.50
N ASN A 234 -3.01 23.48 -0.76
CA ASN A 234 -3.32 24.45 0.29
C ASN A 234 -4.64 24.17 1.01
N THR A 235 -5.50 23.34 0.43
CA THR A 235 -6.83 23.00 0.99
C THR A 235 -6.86 21.64 1.68
N VAL A 236 -5.77 20.87 1.59
CA VAL A 236 -5.69 19.55 2.20
C VAL A 236 -5.34 19.71 3.67
N SER A 237 -6.30 19.44 4.55
CA SER A 237 -6.15 19.58 6.01
C SER A 237 -5.37 18.44 6.67
N ILE A 238 -5.16 17.33 5.95
CA ILE A 238 -4.51 16.14 6.51
C ILE A 238 -2.98 16.26 6.34
N GLY A 239 -2.29 16.43 7.48
CA GLY A 239 -0.83 16.51 7.53
C GLY A 239 -0.13 15.18 7.22
N LEU A 240 1.20 15.22 7.09
CA LEU A 240 2.04 14.07 6.71
C LEU A 240 2.50 13.20 7.88
N ASN A 241 2.21 13.60 9.12
CA ASN A 241 2.81 13.03 10.34
C ASN A 241 1.81 12.32 11.26
N ASP A 242 0.65 11.90 10.74
CA ASP A 242 -0.33 11.13 11.50
C ASP A 242 0.10 9.66 11.59
N THR A 243 0.72 9.30 12.71
CA THR A 243 1.19 7.94 12.96
C THR A 243 0.06 6.92 13.01
N PHE A 244 -1.11 7.29 13.55
CA PHE A 244 -2.24 6.37 13.63
C PHE A 244 -2.74 6.01 12.24
N LEU A 245 -2.98 7.00 11.38
CA LEU A 245 -3.37 6.77 9.98
C LEU A 245 -2.28 6.03 9.20
N TYR A 246 -1.01 6.36 9.41
CA TYR A 246 0.09 5.67 8.75
C TYR A 246 0.10 4.16 9.02
N PHE A 247 -0.12 3.76 10.28
CA PHE A 247 -0.12 2.37 10.68
C PHE A 247 -1.45 1.64 10.40
N ASN A 248 -2.54 2.36 10.12
CA ASN A 248 -3.89 1.77 9.95
C ASN A 248 -4.52 1.94 8.56
N SER A 249 -3.98 2.80 7.69
CA SER A 249 -4.53 3.10 6.37
C SER A 249 -3.47 2.98 5.28
N LYS A 250 -3.67 2.06 4.33
CA LYS A 250 -2.82 2.01 3.12
C LYS A 250 -2.95 3.28 2.30
N VAL A 251 -4.16 3.82 2.21
CA VAL A 251 -4.45 5.03 1.45
C VAL A 251 -3.65 6.22 2.00
N TYR A 252 -3.54 6.35 3.32
CA TYR A 252 -2.69 7.38 3.93
C TYR A 252 -1.20 7.18 3.60
N ARG A 253 -0.71 5.94 3.61
CA ARG A 253 0.69 5.65 3.21
C ARG A 253 0.95 5.98 1.75
N ASP A 254 0.01 5.67 0.86
CA ASP A 254 0.11 6.00 -0.56
C ASP A 254 0.14 7.53 -0.74
N TYR A 255 -0.74 8.26 -0.03
CA TYR A 255 -0.74 9.72 0.01
C TYR A 255 0.61 10.29 0.47
N VAL A 256 1.11 9.89 1.64
CA VAL A 256 2.40 10.36 2.16
C VAL A 256 3.54 10.06 1.17
N SER A 257 3.56 8.85 0.61
CA SER A 257 4.58 8.44 -0.37
C SER A 257 4.51 9.26 -1.66
N SER A 258 3.31 9.59 -2.14
CA SER A 258 3.10 10.43 -3.32
C SER A 258 3.62 11.85 -3.12
N ILE A 259 3.35 12.44 -1.95
CA ILE A 259 3.83 13.77 -1.59
C ILE A 259 5.36 13.78 -1.52
N ILE A 260 5.95 12.84 -0.77
CA ILE A 260 7.42 12.75 -0.63
C ILE A 260 8.06 12.58 -2.01
N TYR A 261 7.51 11.70 -2.86
CA TYR A 261 8.03 11.49 -4.21
C TYR A 261 7.98 12.77 -5.04
N THR A 262 6.85 13.47 -5.08
CA THR A 262 6.70 14.69 -5.91
C THR A 262 7.50 15.88 -5.36
N VAL A 263 7.72 15.97 -4.05
CA VAL A 263 8.67 16.93 -3.47
C VAL A 263 10.12 16.54 -3.83
N SER A 264 10.45 15.26 -3.86
CA SER A 264 11.80 14.82 -4.24
C SER A 264 12.18 15.12 -5.69
N THR A 265 11.20 15.36 -6.57
CA THR A 265 11.40 15.76 -7.96
C THR A 265 11.42 17.28 -8.17
N GLY A 266 11.12 18.07 -7.14
CA GLY A 266 11.08 19.53 -7.20
C GLY A 266 9.72 20.14 -7.51
N GLU A 267 8.72 19.35 -7.91
CA GLU A 267 7.46 19.86 -8.47
C GLU A 267 6.55 20.53 -7.44
N THR A 268 6.59 20.07 -6.19
CA THR A 268 5.74 20.57 -5.10
C THR A 268 6.52 21.18 -3.93
N ASN A 269 7.80 21.52 -4.14
CA ASN A 269 8.67 22.05 -3.07
C ASN A 269 8.07 23.28 -2.39
N LYS A 270 7.52 24.22 -3.16
CA LYS A 270 6.89 25.45 -2.65
C LYS A 270 5.84 25.21 -1.56
N TYR A 271 5.15 24.07 -1.55
CA TYR A 271 4.07 23.79 -0.60
C TYR A 271 4.55 23.09 0.67
N PHE A 272 5.66 22.35 0.61
CA PHE A 272 6.10 21.50 1.72
C PHE A 272 7.53 21.77 2.19
N LEU A 273 8.45 22.05 1.26
CA LEU A 273 9.85 22.40 1.53
C LEU A 273 10.34 23.45 0.52
N PRO A 274 9.96 24.75 0.68
CA PRO A 274 10.24 25.78 -0.32
C PRO A 274 11.74 25.97 -0.61
N GLU A 275 12.58 25.74 0.40
CA GLU A 275 14.04 25.89 0.33
C GLU A 275 14.75 24.61 -0.12
N TYR A 276 14.02 23.51 -0.33
CA TYR A 276 14.64 22.25 -0.75
C TYR A 276 15.13 22.33 -2.19
N SER A 277 16.41 22.03 -2.36
CA SER A 277 17.05 21.78 -3.64
C SER A 277 17.58 20.35 -3.66
N SER A 278 17.46 19.68 -4.81
CA SER A 278 17.96 18.31 -4.99
C SER A 278 19.44 18.24 -4.63
N LYS A 279 19.76 17.42 -3.62
CA LYS A 279 21.13 17.27 -3.09
C LYS A 279 21.92 16.18 -3.83
N SER A 280 21.31 15.51 -4.81
CA SER A 280 21.90 14.41 -5.58
C SER A 280 21.24 14.27 -6.95
N ASN A 281 21.98 13.71 -7.92
CA ASN A 281 21.42 13.27 -9.21
C ASN A 281 20.60 11.97 -9.06
N SER A 282 20.64 11.32 -7.89
CA SER A 282 19.93 10.07 -7.61
C SER A 282 18.55 10.36 -7.02
N SER A 283 17.49 10.03 -7.76
CA SER A 283 16.10 10.22 -7.32
C SER A 283 15.80 9.52 -6.00
N ILE A 284 16.39 8.35 -5.77
CA ILE A 284 16.22 7.59 -4.53
C ILE A 284 16.91 8.27 -3.34
N ILE A 285 18.07 8.91 -3.54
CA ILE A 285 18.73 9.70 -2.51
C ILE A 285 17.90 10.94 -2.17
N ASN A 286 17.32 11.61 -3.18
CA ASN A 286 16.44 12.76 -2.95
C ASN A 286 15.17 12.36 -2.20
N PHE A 287 14.54 11.24 -2.55
CA PHE A 287 13.39 10.69 -1.81
C PHE A 287 13.74 10.46 -0.33
N PHE A 288 14.92 9.88 -0.07
CA PHE A 288 15.41 9.62 1.28
C PHE A 288 15.61 10.91 2.08
N ASN A 289 16.24 11.92 1.47
CA ASN A 289 16.48 13.22 2.10
C ASN A 289 15.15 13.92 2.41
N VAL A 290 14.24 14.01 1.45
CA VAL A 290 12.91 14.63 1.63
C VAL A 290 12.11 13.91 2.72
N THR A 291 12.17 12.59 2.80
CA THR A 291 11.50 11.83 3.86
C THR A 291 11.95 12.29 5.25
N ILE A 292 13.25 12.49 5.45
CA ILE A 292 13.82 12.91 6.74
C ILE A 292 13.45 14.36 7.08
N GLU A 293 13.29 15.22 6.08
CA GLU A 293 12.93 16.63 6.27
C GLU A 293 11.41 16.81 6.53
N LEU A 294 10.56 15.97 5.92
CA LEU A 294 9.09 16.07 6.04
C LEU A 294 8.48 15.30 7.21
N ILE A 295 9.12 14.22 7.62
CA ILE A 295 8.56 13.27 8.58
C ILE A 295 9.29 13.38 9.92
N ASN A 296 8.53 13.58 10.99
CA ASN A 296 9.04 13.87 12.33
C ASN A 296 9.07 12.61 13.22
N ASN A 297 8.36 11.55 12.84
CA ASN A 297 8.35 10.30 13.59
C ASN A 297 9.37 9.30 13.04
N LYS A 298 10.37 8.94 13.87
CA LYS A 298 11.46 8.03 13.47
C LYS A 298 10.99 6.66 12.98
N THR A 299 9.99 6.08 13.63
CA THR A 299 9.45 4.77 13.22
C THR A 299 8.77 4.89 11.86
N MET A 300 7.99 5.95 11.64
CA MET A 300 7.36 6.22 10.35
C MET A 300 8.40 6.41 9.24
N ILE A 301 9.45 7.22 9.48
CA ILE A 301 10.60 7.38 8.57
C ILE A 301 11.14 6.01 8.16
N ASN A 302 11.44 5.14 9.12
CA ASN A 302 12.02 3.83 8.83
C ASN A 302 11.09 2.97 7.97
N TYR A 303 9.79 2.95 8.25
CA TYR A 303 8.84 2.21 7.43
C TYR A 303 8.69 2.78 6.01
N ILE A 304 8.70 4.11 5.83
CA ILE A 304 8.63 4.77 4.51
C ILE A 304 9.89 4.43 3.71
N LEU A 305 11.06 4.59 4.31
CA LEU A 305 12.33 4.33 3.64
C LEU A 305 12.45 2.87 3.23
N ALA A 306 12.05 1.94 4.10
CA ALA A 306 12.08 0.53 3.75
C ALA A 306 11.07 0.18 2.65
N SER A 307 9.87 0.76 2.65
CA SER A 307 8.87 0.45 1.60
C SER A 307 9.38 0.83 0.21
N PHE A 308 10.25 1.85 0.13
CA PHE A 308 10.93 2.25 -1.10
C PHE A 308 12.16 1.39 -1.43
N LEU A 309 12.97 1.01 -0.43
CA LEU A 309 14.20 0.22 -0.64
C LEU A 309 13.92 -1.26 -0.97
N MET A 310 12.86 -1.84 -0.40
CA MET A 310 12.57 -3.27 -0.53
C MET A 310 12.33 -3.76 -1.97
N PRO A 311 11.53 -3.05 -2.80
CA PRO A 311 11.40 -3.37 -4.21
C PRO A 311 12.74 -3.36 -4.97
N GLU A 312 13.60 -2.36 -4.71
CA GLU A 312 14.92 -2.26 -5.38
C GLU A 312 15.81 -3.47 -5.09
N ILE A 313 15.72 -4.02 -3.86
CA ILE A 313 16.46 -5.22 -3.46
C ILE A 313 15.88 -6.47 -4.09
N ARG A 314 14.55 -6.65 -3.98
CA ARG A 314 13.87 -7.85 -4.48
C ARG A 314 14.03 -8.01 -5.98
N PHE A 315 13.97 -6.90 -6.72
CA PHE A 315 14.06 -6.93 -8.17
C PHE A 315 15.48 -6.65 -8.70
N ARG A 316 16.47 -6.41 -7.82
CA ARG A 316 17.86 -6.05 -8.17
C ARG A 316 17.94 -4.95 -9.26
N ARG A 317 16.95 -4.06 -9.35
CA ARG A 317 16.84 -3.11 -10.46
C ARG A 317 18.04 -2.15 -10.50
N ASN A 318 18.55 -1.74 -9.35
CA ASN A 318 19.66 -0.79 -9.22
C ASN A 318 20.56 -1.07 -8.00
N PHE A 319 21.10 -2.28 -7.83
CA PHE A 319 22.02 -2.57 -6.72
C PHE A 319 23.42 -1.96 -6.98
N ASN A 320 23.53 -0.64 -6.90
CA ASN A 320 24.74 0.16 -7.12
C ASN A 320 25.28 0.75 -5.79
N ASP A 321 26.28 1.63 -5.86
CA ASP A 321 26.86 2.30 -4.69
C ASP A 321 25.85 3.16 -3.92
N ASP A 322 24.85 3.75 -4.59
CA ASP A 322 23.78 4.50 -3.93
C ASP A 322 23.01 3.60 -2.97
N MET A 323 22.70 2.36 -3.37
CA MET A 323 22.01 1.41 -2.50
C MET A 323 22.84 1.07 -1.27
N ALA A 324 24.15 0.87 -1.39
CA ALA A 324 25.01 0.63 -0.23
C ALA A 324 24.99 1.83 0.75
N GLN A 325 25.00 3.05 0.22
CA GLN A 325 24.87 4.27 1.03
C GLN A 325 23.50 4.37 1.70
N LEU A 326 22.43 4.08 0.97
CA LEU A 326 21.06 4.13 1.48
C LEU A 326 20.82 3.10 2.57
N VAL A 327 21.38 1.90 2.44
CA VAL A 327 21.34 0.88 3.48
C VAL A 327 22.04 1.37 4.74
N LYS A 328 23.26 1.92 4.61
CA LYS A 328 23.99 2.49 5.76
C LYS A 328 23.21 3.65 6.41
N ARG A 329 22.59 4.50 5.60
CA ARG A 329 21.72 5.58 6.11
C ARG A 329 20.53 5.00 6.83
N PHE A 330 19.83 4.03 6.23
CA PHE A 330 18.70 3.35 6.85
C PHE A 330 19.08 2.70 8.18
N GLU A 331 20.20 2.00 8.25
CA GLU A 331 20.76 1.42 9.47
C GLU A 331 21.07 2.49 10.55
N LYS A 332 21.51 3.69 10.15
CA LYS A 332 21.73 4.82 11.08
C LYS A 332 20.42 5.38 11.67
N TYR A 333 19.33 5.40 10.89
CA TYR A 333 18.03 5.88 11.34
C TYR A 333 17.20 4.80 12.05
N ALA A 334 17.58 3.54 11.90
CA ALA A 334 16.87 2.43 12.49
C ALA A 334 16.91 2.46 14.03
N ASN A 335 15.75 2.35 14.64
CA ASN A 335 15.55 2.29 16.08
C ASN A 335 15.13 0.87 16.53
N ASN A 336 14.91 0.67 17.84
CA ASN A 336 14.43 -0.60 18.38
C ASN A 336 13.12 -1.07 17.69
N ASP A 337 12.21 -0.15 17.37
CA ASP A 337 10.94 -0.43 16.68
C ASP A 337 11.13 -0.90 15.23
N SER A 338 12.33 -0.70 14.66
CA SER A 338 12.71 -1.07 13.31
C SER A 338 13.62 -2.30 13.25
N LYS A 339 13.91 -2.95 14.39
CA LYS A 339 14.74 -4.16 14.45
C LYS A 339 14.21 -5.28 13.56
N GLU A 340 12.91 -5.52 13.59
CA GLU A 340 12.28 -6.52 12.71
C GLU A 340 12.46 -6.17 11.23
N LEU A 341 12.40 -4.88 10.91
CA LEU A 341 12.54 -4.37 9.56
C LEU A 341 13.97 -4.52 9.05
N ILE A 342 14.98 -4.21 9.88
CA ILE A 342 16.39 -4.47 9.57
C ILE A 342 16.65 -5.97 9.42
N ALA A 343 16.13 -6.80 10.33
CA ALA A 343 16.32 -8.25 10.26
C ALA A 343 15.70 -8.82 8.97
N PHE A 344 14.50 -8.33 8.61
CA PHE A 344 13.86 -8.67 7.36
C PHE A 344 14.67 -8.23 6.14
N PHE A 345 15.15 -6.98 6.15
CA PHE A 345 16.02 -6.41 5.13
C PHE A 345 17.27 -7.26 4.91
N ASN A 346 18.00 -7.56 6.00
CA ASN A 346 19.21 -8.38 5.96
C ASN A 346 18.94 -9.80 5.48
N LYS A 347 17.79 -10.38 5.87
CA LYS A 347 17.35 -11.69 5.36
C LYS A 347 17.14 -11.64 3.85
N GLN A 348 16.43 -10.64 3.33
CA GLN A 348 16.19 -10.50 1.89
C GLN A 348 17.49 -10.26 1.12
N LYS A 349 18.37 -9.38 1.63
CA LYS A 349 19.71 -9.15 1.05
C LYS A 349 20.50 -10.46 0.94
N LYS A 350 20.58 -11.24 2.03
CA LYS A 350 21.27 -12.53 2.05
C LYS A 350 20.66 -13.52 1.05
N GLN A 351 19.33 -13.59 0.94
CA GLN A 351 18.66 -14.43 -0.05
C GLN A 351 19.01 -14.04 -1.48
N MET A 352 19.04 -12.73 -1.76
CA MET A 352 19.43 -12.26 -3.08
C MET A 352 20.89 -12.58 -3.38
N ASP A 353 21.81 -12.47 -2.41
CA ASP A 353 23.24 -12.75 -2.60
C ASP A 353 23.55 -14.18 -3.07
N VAL A 354 22.68 -15.14 -2.77
CA VAL A 354 22.81 -16.53 -3.24
C VAL A 354 22.62 -16.65 -4.77
N VAL A 355 21.82 -15.76 -5.37
CA VAL A 355 21.46 -15.79 -6.81
C VAL A 355 22.11 -14.67 -7.62
N LYS A 356 23.19 -14.06 -7.13
CA LYS A 356 23.92 -13.04 -7.90
C LYS A 356 24.69 -13.66 -9.08
N PRO A 357 24.90 -12.92 -10.19
CA PRO A 357 25.74 -13.38 -11.30
C PRO A 357 27.10 -13.89 -10.81
N GLY A 358 27.54 -15.03 -11.35
CA GLY A 358 28.76 -15.72 -10.95
C GLY A 358 28.63 -16.63 -9.72
N SER A 359 27.51 -16.62 -9.00
CA SER A 359 27.25 -17.59 -7.93
C SER A 359 26.78 -18.93 -8.48
N LYS A 360 27.04 -20.01 -7.73
CA LYS A 360 26.48 -21.32 -8.03
C LYS A 360 24.95 -21.24 -7.94
N ALA A 361 24.25 -21.69 -8.98
CA ALA A 361 22.79 -21.76 -8.97
C ALA A 361 22.30 -22.64 -7.81
N PRO A 362 21.20 -22.27 -7.12
CA PRO A 362 20.58 -23.11 -6.11
C PRO A 362 20.23 -24.49 -6.67
N ASP A 363 20.47 -25.53 -5.88
CA ASP A 363 20.11 -26.89 -6.26
C ASP A 363 18.64 -27.16 -5.94
N PHE A 364 17.93 -27.80 -6.85
CA PHE A 364 16.55 -28.24 -6.68
C PHE A 364 16.24 -29.42 -7.60
N ASN A 365 15.28 -30.23 -7.18
CA ASN A 365 14.75 -31.33 -7.97
C ASN A 365 13.41 -30.93 -8.58
N PHE A 366 13.12 -31.45 -9.76
CA PHE A 366 11.86 -31.24 -10.47
C PHE A 366 11.48 -32.49 -11.25
N ASN A 367 10.19 -32.64 -11.54
CA ASN A 367 9.68 -33.78 -12.29
C ASN A 367 9.21 -33.34 -13.68
N ASP A 368 9.44 -34.17 -14.69
CA ASP A 368 8.80 -33.99 -16.00
C ASP A 368 7.33 -34.44 -16.00
N ILE A 369 6.67 -34.30 -17.15
CA ILE A 369 5.26 -34.68 -17.34
C ILE A 369 4.99 -36.18 -17.15
N ASN A 370 6.02 -37.02 -17.17
CA ASN A 370 5.94 -38.47 -16.97
C ASN A 370 6.30 -38.86 -15.52
N GLY A 371 6.56 -37.89 -14.65
CA GLY A 371 6.94 -38.11 -13.26
C GLY A 371 8.40 -38.50 -13.06
N LYS A 372 9.25 -38.47 -14.10
CA LYS A 372 10.68 -38.71 -13.94
C LYS A 372 11.32 -37.51 -13.25
N SER A 373 12.08 -37.78 -12.18
CA SER A 373 12.78 -36.76 -11.42
C SER A 373 14.12 -36.39 -12.06
N TYR A 374 14.43 -35.11 -12.06
CA TYR A 374 15.68 -34.50 -12.50
C TYR A 374 16.21 -33.58 -11.39
N SER A 375 17.52 -33.41 -11.37
CA SER A 375 18.26 -32.48 -10.52
C SER A 375 19.01 -31.45 -11.37
N MET A 376 19.49 -30.37 -10.75
CA MET A 376 20.33 -29.40 -11.45
C MET A 376 21.68 -30.00 -11.91
N ASN A 377 22.16 -31.07 -11.26
CA ASN A 377 23.38 -31.76 -11.68
C ASN A 377 23.21 -32.48 -13.03
N ASP A 378 22.00 -32.97 -13.33
CA ASP A 378 21.69 -33.64 -14.60
C ASP A 378 21.76 -32.69 -15.81
N LEU A 379 21.66 -31.38 -15.56
CA LEU A 379 21.73 -30.33 -16.58
C LEU A 379 23.12 -29.69 -16.72
N LYS A 380 24.10 -30.12 -15.90
CA LYS A 380 25.42 -29.50 -15.83
C LYS A 380 26.16 -29.57 -17.18
N GLY A 381 26.86 -28.49 -17.54
CA GLY A 381 27.63 -28.39 -18.78
C GLY A 381 26.85 -27.82 -19.96
N LYS A 382 25.58 -27.44 -19.77
CA LYS A 382 24.74 -26.76 -20.77
C LYS A 382 24.43 -25.33 -20.33
N TYR A 383 24.09 -24.48 -21.29
CA TYR A 383 23.35 -23.26 -20.98
C TYR A 383 21.93 -23.64 -20.57
N ILE A 384 21.45 -23.09 -19.45
CA ILE A 384 20.14 -23.39 -18.89
C ILE A 384 19.34 -22.10 -18.82
N TYR A 385 18.17 -22.12 -19.45
CA TYR A 385 17.14 -21.10 -19.29
C TYR A 385 16.02 -21.68 -18.41
N ILE A 386 15.56 -20.92 -17.43
CA ILE A 386 14.53 -21.35 -16.48
C ILE A 386 13.34 -20.40 -16.60
N ASP A 387 12.17 -20.94 -16.97
CA ASP A 387 10.89 -20.25 -16.94
C ASP A 387 10.06 -20.73 -15.74
N VAL A 388 9.85 -19.86 -14.76
CA VAL A 388 9.01 -20.15 -13.58
C VAL A 388 7.62 -19.57 -13.83
N TRP A 389 6.67 -20.44 -14.17
CA TRP A 389 5.31 -20.04 -14.55
C TRP A 389 4.23 -20.91 -13.91
N ALA A 390 2.97 -20.51 -14.11
CA ALA A 390 1.79 -21.28 -13.72
C ALA A 390 0.66 -21.12 -14.72
N THR A 391 -0.22 -22.13 -14.85
CA THR A 391 -1.35 -22.15 -15.81
C THR A 391 -2.31 -20.97 -15.67
N TRP A 392 -2.41 -20.42 -14.46
CA TRP A 392 -3.23 -19.26 -14.10
C TRP A 392 -2.50 -17.92 -14.19
N CYS A 393 -1.19 -17.91 -14.45
CA CYS A 393 -0.41 -16.68 -14.59
C CYS A 393 -0.58 -16.07 -15.99
N ALA A 394 -1.48 -15.09 -16.11
CA ALA A 394 -1.74 -14.43 -17.40
C ALA A 394 -0.51 -13.76 -18.03
N PRO A 395 0.37 -13.04 -17.28
CA PRO A 395 1.62 -12.54 -17.83
C PRO A 395 2.55 -13.66 -18.31
N CYS A 396 2.72 -14.73 -17.54
CA CYS A 396 3.60 -15.84 -17.92
C CYS A 396 3.16 -16.49 -19.24
N LYS A 397 1.84 -16.71 -19.42
CA LYS A 397 1.30 -17.23 -20.69
C LYS A 397 1.57 -16.32 -21.88
N ARG A 398 1.65 -15.00 -21.67
CA ARG A 398 1.98 -14.03 -22.73
C ARG A 398 3.45 -14.12 -23.16
N GLU A 399 4.34 -14.61 -22.30
CA GLU A 399 5.77 -14.79 -22.60
C GLU A 399 6.06 -16.09 -23.37
N ILE A 400 5.26 -17.15 -23.19
CA ILE A 400 5.47 -18.48 -23.81
C ILE A 400 5.67 -18.43 -25.35
N PRO A 401 4.89 -17.68 -26.14
CA PRO A 401 5.09 -17.60 -27.59
C PRO A 401 6.45 -17.02 -28.01
N TYR A 402 7.08 -16.22 -27.13
CA TYR A 402 8.42 -15.68 -27.39
C TYR A 402 9.50 -16.72 -27.04
N LEU A 403 9.28 -17.51 -25.98
CA LEU A 403 10.18 -18.60 -25.60
C LEU A 403 10.31 -19.64 -26.72
N GLN A 404 9.21 -19.97 -27.41
CA GLN A 404 9.20 -20.93 -28.52
C GLN A 404 10.03 -20.50 -29.74
N LYS A 405 10.46 -19.23 -29.81
CA LYS A 405 11.26 -18.67 -30.92
C LYS A 405 12.76 -18.67 -30.63
N ILE A 406 13.16 -18.98 -29.40
CA ILE A 406 14.54 -19.17 -28.95
C ILE A 406 14.91 -20.63 -29.18
#